data_AF-A0A7J4LRE5-F1
#
_entry.id   AF-A0A7J4LRE5-F1
#
_cell.length_a   1.000
_cell.length_b   1.000
_cell.length_c   1.000
_cell.angle_alpha   90.00
_cell.angle_beta   90.00
_cell.angle_gamma   90.00
#
_symmetry.space_group_name_H-M   'P 1'
#
loop_
_entity.id
_entity.type
_entity.pdbx_description
1 polymer ?
#
loop_
_entity_poly.entity_id
_entity_poly.type
_entity_poly.pdbx_seq_one_letter_code
_entity_poly.pdbx_strand_id
1 'polypeptide(L)' 'MPVITLNYDDLAALTGADKDTILRRIPMMGCDIERIEEDHVDIEFFPNRPDLYSVEG' A
#
# COMPACT_ATOMS: atom_id res chain seq x y z
N MET A 1 3.29 13.95 -4.27
CA MET A 1 1.92 13.41 -4.38
C MET A 1 1.49 12.97 -2.98
N PRO A 2 0.25 12.53 -2.70
CA PRO A 2 -0.09 12.09 -1.34
C PRO A 2 0.62 10.79 -0.98
N VAL A 3 1.13 10.74 0.25
CA VAL A 3 1.76 9.56 0.86
C VAL A 3 0.78 8.98 1.87
N ILE A 4 0.50 7.68 1.76
CA ILE A 4 -0.48 6.97 2.56
C ILE A 4 0.24 5.82 3.27
N THR A 5 0.05 5.74 4.59
CA THR A 5 0.59 4.67 5.42
C THR A 5 -0.42 3.53 5.50
N LEU A 6 -0.01 2.31 5.09
CA LEU A 6 -0.84 1.11 5.14
C LEU A 6 -0.20 0.04 6.03
N ASN A 7 -0.95 -0.50 7.00
CA ASN A 7 -0.47 -1.56 7.89
C ASN A 7 -0.47 -2.92 7.19
N TYR A 8 0.54 -3.75 7.45
CA TYR A 8 0.59 -5.09 6.87
C TYR A 8 -0.52 -6.00 7.39
N ASP A 9 -0.90 -5.87 8.66
CA ASP A 9 -1.95 -6.69 9.26
C ASP A 9 -3.31 -6.45 8.59
N ASP A 10 -3.65 -5.19 8.31
CA ASP A 10 -4.88 -4.81 7.62
C ASP A 10 -4.88 -5.29 6.16
N LEU A 11 -3.77 -5.06 5.45
CA LEU A 11 -3.59 -5.52 4.08
C LEU A 11 -3.68 -7.05 3.98
N ALA A 12 -3.03 -7.77 4.90
CA ALA A 12 -3.08 -9.23 4.96
C ALA A 12 -4.49 -9.73 5.31
N ALA A 13 -5.20 -9.06 6.22
CA ALA A 13 -6.57 -9.40 6.57
C ALA A 13 -7.55 -9.23 5.39
N LEU A 14 -7.40 -8.16 4.60
CA LEU A 14 -8.26 -7.87 3.45
C LEU A 14 -7.93 -8.73 2.22
N THR A 15 -6.64 -8.94 1.95
CA THR A 15 -6.18 -9.61 0.72
C THR A 15 -5.92 -11.11 0.89
N GLY A 16 -5.72 -11.58 2.12
CA GLY A 16 -5.24 -12.93 2.42
C GLY A 16 -3.80 -13.21 1.95
N ALA A 17 -3.06 -12.19 1.53
CA ALA A 17 -1.71 -12.31 1.02
C ALA A 17 -0.66 -12.00 2.10
N ASP A 18 0.53 -12.59 1.96
CA ASP A 18 1.68 -12.29 2.80
C ASP A 18 2.35 -10.97 2.41
N LYS A 19 3.16 -10.42 3.33
CA LYS A 19 3.89 -9.15 3.17
C LYS A 19 4.71 -9.08 1.88
N ASP A 20 5.44 -10.15 1.53
CA ASP A 20 6.29 -10.16 0.34
C ASP A 20 5.46 -10.12 -0.95
N THR A 21 4.34 -10.86 -0.97
CA THR A 21 3.38 -10.81 -2.08
C THR A 21 2.77 -9.42 -2.24
N ILE A 22 2.38 -8.78 -1.14
CA ILE A 22 1.80 -7.43 -1.12
C ILE A 22 2.81 -6.42 -1.67
N LEU A 23 4.02 -6.37 -1.11
CA LEU A 23 5.06 -5.41 -1.52
C LEU A 23 5.47 -5.57 -2.98
N ARG A 24 5.50 -6.80 -3.49
CA ARG A 24 5.79 -7.05 -4.90
C ARG A 24 4.68 -6.59 -5.85
N ARG A 25 3.42 -6.57 -5.38
CA ARG A 25 2.25 -6.30 -6.23
C ARG A 25 1.76 -4.87 -6.20
N ILE A 26 1.84 -4.21 -5.05
CA ILE A 26 1.37 -2.83 -4.86
C ILE A 26 1.88 -1.88 -5.96
N PRO A 27 3.18 -1.86 -6.33
CA PRO A 27 3.67 -0.95 -7.37
C PRO A 27 3.01 -1.10 -8.74
N MET A 28 2.42 -2.27 -9.03
CA MET A 28 1.68 -2.50 -10.28
C MET A 28 0.37 -1.70 -10.37
N MET A 29 -0.09 -1.09 -9.27
CA MET A 29 -1.24 -0.18 -9.25
C MET A 29 -0.90 1.26 -9.65
N GLY A 30 0.36 1.52 -10.05
CA GLY A 30 0.82 2.86 -10.40
C GLY A 30 1.07 3.71 -9.16
N CYS A 31 1.80 3.16 -8.21
CA CYS A 31 2.22 3.85 -7.00
C CYS A 31 3.67 3.50 -6.68
N ASP A 32 4.35 4.39 -5.96
CA ASP A 32 5.74 4.22 -5.57
C ASP A 32 5.82 3.91 -4.06
N ILE A 33 6.68 2.97 -3.68
CA ILE A 33 6.94 2.68 -2.27
C ILE A 33 7.95 3.72 -1.78
N GLU A 34 7.53 4.61 -0.89
CA GLU A 34 8.38 5.62 -0.28
C GLU A 34 9.21 5.00 0.85
N ARG A 35 8.57 4.15 1.68
CA ARG A 35 9.22 3.54 2.84
C ARG A 35 8.65 2.19 3.19
N ILE A 36 9.54 1.29 3.60
CA ILE A 36 9.20 -0.03 4.14
C ILE A 36 9.64 -0.03 5.60
N GLU A 37 8.68 -0.17 6.51
CA GLU A 37 8.92 -0.29 7.94
C GLU A 37 8.59 -1.73 8.38
N GLU A 38 8.73 -2.02 9.68
CA GLU A 38 8.50 -3.36 10.20
C GLU A 38 7.00 -3.75 10.12
N ASP A 39 6.13 -2.84 10.54
CA ASP A 39 4.68 -3.00 10.71
C ASP A 39 3.82 -2.37 9.60
N HIS A 40 4.37 -1.41 8.85
CA HIS A 40 3.65 -0.70 7.78
C HIS A 40 4.51 -0.38 6.55
N VAL A 41 3.84 0.09 5.51
CA VAL A 41 4.45 0.62 4.29
C VAL A 41 3.89 2.01 3.98
N ASP A 42 4.76 2.94 3.62
CA ASP A 42 4.37 4.25 3.10
C ASP A 42 4.38 4.20 1.57
N ILE A 43 3.24 4.53 0.96
CA ILE A 43 3.06 4.47 -0.49
C ILE A 43 2.65 5.84 -1.01
N GLU A 44 3.35 6.30 -2.04
CA GLU A 44 3.00 7.51 -2.78
C GLU A 44 2.06 7.16 -3.95
N PHE A 45 0.85 7.72 -3.93
CA PHE A 45 -0.17 7.52 -4.96
C PHE A 45 -0.35 8.75 -5.83
N PHE A 46 -0.85 8.57 -7.06
CA PHE A 46 -1.20 9.71 -7.91
C PHE A 46 -2.36 10.54 -7.33
N PRO A 47 -2.33 11.89 -7.44
CA PRO A 47 -3.39 12.77 -6.95
C PRO A 47 -4.79 12.52 -7.55
N ASN A 48 -4.86 11.88 -8.72
CA ASN A 48 -6.11 11.60 -9.43
C ASN A 48 -6.73 10.23 -9.07
N ARG A 49 -6.17 9.51 -8.10
CA ARG A 49 -6.68 8.22 -7.59
C ARG A 49 -6.98 8.30 -6.07
N PRO A 50 -7.94 9.14 -5.64
CA PRO A 50 -8.30 9.25 -4.23
C PRO A 50 -8.94 7.99 -3.65
N ASP A 51 -9.39 7.08 -4.53
CA ASP A 51 -9.86 5.75 -4.16
C ASP A 51 -8.77 4.90 -3.51
N LEU A 52 -7.48 5.17 -3.78
CA LEU A 52 -6.34 4.45 -3.20
C LEU A 52 -5.82 5.06 -1.89
N TYR A 53 -6.54 6.01 -1.27
CA TYR A 53 -6.09 6.71 -0.05
C TYR A 53 -6.52 6.01 1.24
N SER A 54 -6.93 4.76 1.15
CA SER A 54 -7.34 3.91 2.26
C SER A 54 -6.88 2.48 2.00
N VAL A 55 -6.83 1.66 3.05
CA VAL A 55 -6.38 0.27 2.95
C VAL A 55 -7.33 -0.62 2.14
N GLU A 56 -8.60 -0.23 2.03
CA GLU A 56 -9.63 -0.93 1.27
C GLU A 56 -9.61 -0.64 -0.24
N GLY A 57 -8.87 0.39 -0.67
CA GLY A 57 -8.80 0.85 -2.06
C GLY A 57 -7.82 0.07 -2.91
#